data_AF-A0A934DAB1-F1
#
_entry.id   AF-A0A934DAB1-F1
#
_cell.length_a   1.000
_cell.length_b   1.000
_cell.length_c   1.000
_cell.angle_alpha   90.00
_cell.angle_beta   90.00
_cell.angle_gamma   90.00
#
_symmetry.space_group_name_H-M   'P 1'
#
loop_
_entity.id
_entity.type
_entity.pdbx_description
1 polymer ?
#
loop_
_entity_poly.entity_id
_entity_poly.type
_entity_poly.pdbx_seq_one_letter_code
_entity_poly.pdbx_strand_id
1 'polypeptide(L)'
;MISLKLRIIFYTSIPLFVAHGMEEYINHLYNVHSSFKWLFSYFDSMAIPQATFLLFQIAFWLLLIISAVLLSGEKWRLYMMILPGLIFIFELHHFWKAYASWNYYPGVITAIGFPILGFFYWKELIRLFGAKK
;
A
#
# COMPACT_ATOMS: atom_id res chain seq x y z
N MET A 1 12.12 -8.38 18.83
CA MET A 1 12.80 -7.57 17.81
C MET A 1 12.20 -7.91 16.46
N ILE A 2 11.92 -6.93 15.58
CA ILE A 2 11.56 -7.27 14.18
C ILE A 2 12.83 -7.77 13.49
N SER A 3 12.70 -8.77 12.63
CA SER A 3 13.87 -9.31 11.94
C SER A 3 14.43 -8.32 10.92
N LEU A 4 15.75 -8.38 10.68
CA LEU A 4 16.38 -7.62 9.60
C LEU A 4 15.70 -7.89 8.25
N LYS A 5 15.31 -9.15 8.02
CA LYS A 5 14.58 -9.57 6.84
C LYS A 5 13.25 -8.82 6.66
N LEU A 6 12.42 -8.73 7.69
CA LEU A 6 11.14 -8.02 7.62
C LEU A 6 11.35 -6.51 7.37
N ARG A 7 12.39 -5.92 7.98
CA ARG A 7 12.75 -4.51 7.76
C ARG A 7 13.15 -4.25 6.31
N ILE A 8 14.01 -5.10 5.75
CA ILE A 8 14.44 -4.99 4.35
C ILE A 8 13.22 -5.07 3.43
N ILE A 9 12.36 -6.09 3.59
CA ILE A 9 11.16 -6.24 2.75
C ILE A 9 10.27 -4.99 2.84
N PHE A 10 10.08 -4.45 4.06
CA PHE A 10 9.29 -3.25 4.25
C PHE A 10 9.92 -2.01 3.60
N TYR A 11 11.22 -1.76 3.80
CA TYR A 11 11.88 -0.62 3.18
C TYR A 11 11.92 -0.72 1.65
N THR A 12 12.11 -1.93 1.11
CA THR A 12 12.01 -2.19 -0.34
C THR A 12 10.59 -1.95 -0.87
N SER A 13 9.56 -2.17 -0.05
CA SER A 13 8.18 -1.90 -0.47
C SER A 13 7.85 -0.42 -0.61
N ILE A 14 8.55 0.47 0.10
CA ILE A 14 8.27 1.92 0.05
C ILE A 14 8.47 2.49 -1.37
N PRO A 15 9.63 2.30 -2.04
CA PRO A 15 9.78 2.69 -3.44
C PRO A 15 8.74 2.08 -4.37
N LEU A 16 8.31 0.83 -4.13
CA LEU A 16 7.27 0.19 -4.93
C LEU A 16 5.92 0.89 -4.75
N PHE A 17 5.53 1.22 -3.51
CA PHE A 17 4.31 2.00 -3.23
C PHE A 17 4.34 3.38 -3.86
N VAL A 18 5.50 4.06 -3.85
CA VAL A 18 5.66 5.35 -4.52
C VAL A 18 5.51 5.19 -6.03
N ALA A 19 6.22 4.24 -6.64
CA ALA A 19 6.11 3.97 -8.08
C ALA A 19 4.67 3.61 -8.48
N HIS A 20 3.99 2.83 -7.65
CA HIS A 20 2.60 2.45 -7.83
C HIS A 20 1.66 3.67 -7.80
N GLY A 21 1.71 4.47 -6.75
CA GLY A 21 0.90 5.69 -6.65
C GLY A 21 1.16 6.69 -7.78
N MET A 22 2.39 6.74 -8.29
CA MET A 22 2.74 7.54 -9.48
C MET A 22 2.11 6.96 -10.75
N GLU A 23 2.14 5.64 -10.98
CA GLU A 23 1.45 5.00 -12.10
C GLU A 23 -0.06 5.30 -12.05
N GLU A 24 -0.69 5.11 -10.89
CA GLU A 24 -2.12 5.37 -10.71
C GLU A 24 -2.49 6.83 -11.02
N TYR A 25 -1.66 7.78 -10.57
CA TYR A 25 -1.87 9.20 -10.81
C TYR A 25 -1.71 9.56 -12.29
N ILE A 26 -0.63 9.11 -12.94
CA ILE A 26 -0.35 9.37 -14.37
C ILE A 26 -1.46 8.81 -15.25
N ASN A 27 -1.99 7.63 -14.89
CA ASN A 27 -3.06 6.96 -15.64
C ASN A 27 -4.47 7.32 -15.15
N HIS A 28 -4.60 8.41 -14.39
CA HIS A 28 -5.88 9.02 -14.02
C HIS A 28 -6.84 8.10 -13.24
N LEU A 29 -6.33 7.26 -12.33
CA LEU A 29 -7.18 6.37 -11.51
C LEU A 29 -8.28 7.13 -10.75
N TYR A 30 -7.98 8.37 -10.36
CA TYR A 30 -8.92 9.29 -9.71
C TYR A 30 -10.20 9.60 -10.51
N ASN A 31 -10.20 9.35 -11.82
CA ASN A 31 -11.40 9.49 -12.67
C ASN A 31 -12.21 8.19 -12.80
N VAL A 32 -11.60 7.05 -12.52
CA VAL A 32 -12.14 5.71 -12.85
C VAL A 32 -12.69 5.00 -11.62
N HIS A 33 -12.16 5.28 -10.43
CA HIS A 33 -12.38 4.38 -9.29
C HIS A 33 -13.57 4.78 -8.39
N SER A 34 -14.58 3.92 -8.33
CA SER A 34 -15.75 4.08 -7.46
C SER A 34 -15.43 4.02 -5.95
N SER A 35 -14.40 3.26 -5.54
CA SER A 35 -13.94 3.24 -4.13
C SER A 35 -13.28 4.56 -3.74
N PHE A 36 -12.61 5.24 -4.66
CA PHE A 36 -12.04 6.57 -4.41
C PHE A 36 -13.17 7.60 -4.21
N LYS A 37 -14.19 7.59 -5.08
CA LYS A 37 -15.40 8.40 -4.87
C LYS A 37 -16.08 8.10 -3.54
N TRP A 38 -16.17 6.83 -3.13
CA TRP A 38 -16.78 6.47 -1.86
C TRP A 38 -15.95 6.96 -0.66
N LEU A 39 -14.64 6.68 -0.65
CA LEU A 39 -13.72 7.04 0.45
C LEU A 39 -13.61 8.56 0.62
N PHE A 40 -13.64 9.30 -0.49
CA PHE A 40 -13.54 10.76 -0.50
C PHE A 40 -14.87 11.48 -0.65
N SER A 41 -15.99 10.79 -0.49
CA SER A 41 -17.33 11.38 -0.60
C SER A 41 -17.54 12.57 0.35
N TYR A 42 -16.95 12.51 1.56
CA TYR A 42 -16.95 13.63 2.52
C TYR A 42 -16.17 14.86 2.04
N PHE A 43 -15.35 14.70 1.00
CA PHE A 43 -14.55 15.72 0.35
C PHE A 43 -15.03 16.00 -1.08
N ASP A 44 -16.25 15.57 -1.46
CA ASP A 44 -16.83 15.84 -2.79
C ASP A 44 -16.97 17.35 -3.09
N SER A 45 -16.90 18.19 -2.05
CA SER A 45 -16.85 19.65 -2.16
C SER A 45 -15.45 20.21 -2.49
N MET A 46 -14.39 19.42 -2.38
CA MET A 46 -13.04 19.80 -2.81
C MET A 46 -12.97 19.71 -4.34
N ALA A 47 -12.81 20.86 -4.97
CA ALA A 47 -13.08 21.08 -6.39
C ALA A 47 -12.22 20.29 -7.41
N ILE A 48 -11.27 19.44 -6.98
CA ILE A 48 -10.30 18.80 -7.89
C ILE A 48 -9.96 17.37 -7.42
N PRO A 49 -10.59 16.31 -8.00
CA PRO A 49 -10.33 14.90 -7.66
C PRO A 49 -8.85 14.50 -7.75
N GLN A 50 -8.14 15.06 -8.72
CA GLN A 50 -6.70 14.88 -8.89
C GLN A 50 -5.89 15.36 -7.69
N ALA A 51 -6.25 16.52 -7.12
CA ALA A 51 -5.55 17.09 -5.96
C ALA A 51 -5.81 16.26 -4.70
N THR A 52 -7.05 15.80 -4.50
CA THR A 52 -7.43 14.91 -3.41
C THR A 52 -6.68 13.58 -3.49
N PHE A 53 -6.55 12.99 -4.69
CA PHE A 53 -5.76 11.78 -4.93
C PHE A 53 -4.28 11.98 -4.62
N LEU A 54 -3.68 13.06 -5.13
CA LEU A 54 -2.27 13.35 -4.87
C LEU A 54 -2.00 13.57 -3.38
N LEU A 55 -2.87 14.31 -2.69
CA LEU A 55 -2.75 14.55 -1.26
C LEU A 55 -2.85 13.23 -0.47
N PHE A 56 -3.77 12.35 -0.84
CA PHE A 56 -3.87 11.02 -0.25
C PHE A 56 -2.60 10.20 -0.44
N GLN A 57 -2.04 10.17 -1.66
CA GLN A 57 -0.79 9.47 -1.95
C GLN A 57 0.36 10.01 -1.10
N ILE A 58 0.52 11.33 -1.03
CA ILE A 58 1.56 11.97 -0.19
C ILE A 58 1.37 11.61 1.28
N ALA A 59 0.14 11.72 1.81
CA ALA A 59 -0.16 11.36 3.18
C ALA A 59 0.13 9.87 3.46
N PHE A 60 -0.20 9.00 2.51
CA PHE A 60 0.07 7.57 2.58
C PHE A 60 1.58 7.27 2.57
N TRP A 61 2.35 7.88 1.67
CA TRP A 61 3.80 7.70 1.63
C TRP A 61 4.49 8.23 2.90
N LEU A 62 4.03 9.36 3.43
CA LEU A 62 4.49 9.87 4.73
C LEU A 62 4.16 8.89 5.86
N LEU A 63 2.98 8.29 5.86
CA LEU A 63 2.61 7.25 6.83
C LEU A 63 3.56 6.04 6.76
N LEU A 64 3.96 5.61 5.55
CA LEU A 64 4.94 4.53 5.38
C LEU A 64 6.32 4.90 5.96
N ILE A 65 6.78 6.13 5.73
CA ILE A 65 8.05 6.66 6.27
C ILE A 65 7.98 6.77 7.80
N ILE A 66 6.90 7.32 8.35
CA ILE A 66 6.70 7.42 9.81
C ILE A 66 6.67 6.02 10.42
N SER A 67 5.95 5.08 9.79
CA SER A 67 5.93 3.69 10.22
C SER A 67 7.34 3.09 10.21
N ALA A 68 8.15 3.35 9.18
CA ALA A 68 9.55 2.93 9.09
C ALA A 68 10.42 3.42 10.26
N VAL A 69 10.21 4.65 10.71
CA VAL A 69 10.91 5.25 11.86
C VAL A 69 10.43 4.64 13.18
N LEU A 70 9.11 4.49 13.35
CA LEU A 70 8.48 3.97 14.56
C LEU A 70 8.79 2.48 14.83
N LEU A 71 9.27 1.74 13.83
CA LEU A 71 9.81 0.39 14.01
C LEU A 71 11.00 0.30 14.98
N SER A 72 11.56 1.43 15.40
CA SER A 72 12.60 1.53 16.43
C SER A 72 12.07 1.31 17.86
N GLY A 73 10.76 1.39 18.10
CA GLY A 73 10.15 1.20 19.43
C GLY A 73 9.89 -0.27 19.80
N GLU A 74 9.78 -0.58 21.09
CA GLU A 74 9.78 -1.98 21.57
C GLU A 74 8.41 -2.67 21.62
N LYS A 75 7.37 -1.98 22.14
CA LYS A 75 6.12 -2.62 22.57
C LYS A 75 5.15 -2.94 21.43
N TRP A 76 5.01 -2.04 20.45
CA TRP A 76 3.96 -2.13 19.42
C TRP A 76 4.46 -2.44 18.00
N ARG A 77 5.78 -2.49 17.78
CA ARG A 77 6.38 -2.66 16.44
C ARG A 77 5.83 -3.83 15.62
N LEU A 78 5.51 -4.97 16.24
CA LEU A 78 5.06 -6.16 15.53
C LEU A 78 3.60 -6.04 15.07
N TYR A 79 2.75 -5.43 15.90
CA TYR A 79 1.35 -5.17 15.56
C TYR A 79 1.21 -4.07 14.51
N MET A 80 2.06 -3.04 14.56
CA MET A 80 2.09 -1.99 13.54
C MET A 80 2.43 -2.53 12.15
N MET A 81 3.16 -3.65 12.05
CA MET A 81 3.47 -4.32 10.79
C MET A 81 2.27 -5.07 10.17
N ILE A 82 1.15 -5.18 10.87
CA ILE A 82 -0.07 -5.72 10.26
C ILE A 82 -0.63 -4.71 9.23
N LEU A 83 -0.52 -3.41 9.51
CA LEU A 83 -1.08 -2.36 8.65
C LEU A 83 -0.48 -2.40 7.23
N PRO A 84 0.85 -2.35 7.02
CA PRO A 84 1.41 -2.53 5.67
C PRO A 84 1.04 -3.88 5.06
N GLY A 85 0.93 -4.93 5.86
CA GLY A 85 0.47 -6.25 5.44
C GLY A 85 -0.90 -6.22 4.78
N LEU A 86 -1.87 -5.51 5.37
CA LEU A 86 -3.21 -5.36 4.81
C LEU A 86 -3.20 -4.57 3.50
N ILE A 87 -2.32 -3.58 3.39
CA ILE A 87 -2.19 -2.79 2.17
C ILE A 87 -1.69 -3.66 1.02
N PHE A 88 -0.68 -4.51 1.23
CA PHE A 88 -0.26 -5.48 0.20
C PHE A 88 -1.41 -6.34 -0.35
N ILE A 89 -2.36 -6.72 0.52
CA ILE A 89 -3.54 -7.49 0.11
C ILE A 89 -4.50 -6.59 -0.68
N PHE A 90 -4.74 -5.37 -0.20
CA PHE A 90 -5.59 -4.40 -0.88
C PHE A 90 -5.11 -4.12 -2.31
N GLU A 91 -3.80 -3.96 -2.52
CA GLU A 91 -3.23 -3.70 -3.86
C GLU A 91 -3.51 -4.82 -4.89
N LEU A 92 -3.89 -6.02 -4.46
CA LEU A 92 -4.27 -7.10 -5.38
C LEU A 92 -5.56 -6.78 -6.17
N HIS A 93 -6.34 -5.79 -5.72
CA HIS A 93 -7.56 -5.39 -6.43
C HIS A 93 -7.28 -4.87 -7.85
N HIS A 94 -6.09 -4.30 -8.13
CA HIS A 94 -5.72 -3.85 -9.48
C HIS A 94 -5.72 -5.01 -10.48
N PHE A 95 -5.24 -6.20 -10.08
CA PHE A 95 -5.30 -7.39 -10.93
C PHE A 95 -6.73 -7.84 -11.16
N TRP A 96 -7.53 -7.88 -10.10
CA TRP A 96 -8.93 -8.27 -10.22
C TRP A 96 -9.68 -7.33 -11.18
N LYS A 97 -9.46 -6.02 -11.06
CA LYS A 97 -10.09 -5.02 -11.92
C LYS A 97 -9.64 -5.12 -13.38
N ALA A 98 -8.34 -5.30 -13.63
CA ALA A 98 -7.81 -5.50 -14.98
C ALA A 98 -8.35 -6.79 -15.61
N TYR A 99 -8.41 -7.88 -14.85
CA TYR A 99 -8.96 -9.15 -15.30
C TYR A 99 -10.45 -9.05 -15.62
N ALA A 100 -11.24 -8.46 -14.73
CA ALA A 100 -12.69 -8.33 -14.90
C ALA A 100 -13.07 -7.41 -16.06
N SER A 101 -12.29 -6.35 -16.32
CA SER A 101 -12.56 -5.40 -17.40
C SER A 101 -11.97 -5.82 -18.75
N TRP A 102 -11.09 -6.84 -18.78
CA TRP A 102 -10.28 -7.21 -19.95
C TRP A 102 -9.49 -6.02 -20.54
N ASN A 103 -9.18 -5.02 -19.72
CA ASN A 103 -8.53 -3.79 -20.13
C ASN A 103 -7.43 -3.42 -19.13
N TYR A 104 -6.54 -2.52 -19.56
CA TYR A 104 -5.57 -1.92 -18.66
C TYR A 104 -6.29 -1.22 -17.50
N TYR A 105 -5.81 -1.46 -16.28
CA TYR A 105 -6.27 -0.79 -15.07
C TYR A 105 -5.11 -0.01 -14.47
N PRO A 106 -5.26 1.31 -14.19
CA PRO A 106 -4.19 2.10 -13.60
C PRO A 106 -3.61 1.44 -12.35
N GLY A 107 -2.28 1.31 -12.28
CA GLY A 107 -1.57 0.66 -11.18
C GLY A 107 -1.28 -0.83 -11.40
N VAL A 108 -1.86 -1.49 -12.41
CA VAL A 108 -1.71 -2.95 -12.59
C VAL A 108 -0.28 -3.37 -12.92
N ILE A 109 0.50 -2.53 -13.62
CA ILE A 109 1.87 -2.88 -14.03
C ILE A 109 2.79 -2.93 -12.80
N THR A 110 2.77 -1.88 -12.00
CA THR A 110 3.56 -1.81 -10.76
C THR A 110 3.02 -2.76 -9.69
N ALA A 111 1.72 -3.09 -9.72
CA ALA A 111 1.14 -4.02 -8.76
C ALA A 111 1.76 -5.43 -8.81
N ILE A 112 2.46 -5.80 -9.89
CA ILE A 112 3.17 -7.09 -10.06
C ILE A 112 4.18 -7.34 -8.94
N GLY A 113 4.77 -6.28 -8.38
CA GLY A 113 5.70 -6.41 -7.25
C GLY A 113 5.03 -6.83 -5.93
N PHE A 114 3.75 -6.49 -5.73
CA PHE A 114 3.08 -6.67 -4.44
C PHE A 114 2.81 -8.12 -4.06
N PRO A 115 2.36 -9.04 -4.95
CA PRO A 115 2.23 -10.45 -4.59
C PRO A 115 3.53 -11.06 -4.07
N ILE A 116 4.66 -10.72 -4.69
CA ILE A 116 5.98 -11.25 -4.33
C ILE A 116 6.42 -10.70 -2.97
N LEU A 117 6.45 -9.36 -2.83
CA LEU A 117 6.86 -8.73 -1.57
C LEU A 117 5.90 -9.06 -0.44
N GLY A 118 4.60 -9.01 -0.70
CA GLY A 118 3.53 -9.33 0.24
C GLY A 118 3.62 -10.76 0.74
N PHE A 119 3.88 -11.74 -0.13
CA PHE A 119 4.09 -13.14 0.29
C PHE A 119 5.27 -13.26 1.27
N PHE A 120 6.44 -12.72 0.93
CA PHE A 120 7.61 -12.79 1.80
C PHE A 120 7.42 -11.98 3.09
N TYR A 121 6.72 -10.86 3.02
CA TYR A 121 6.36 -10.02 4.15
C TYR A 121 5.49 -10.79 5.15
N TRP A 122 4.36 -11.33 4.70
CA TRP A 122 3.43 -12.08 5.54
C TRP A 122 4.04 -13.36 6.08
N LYS A 123 4.80 -14.09 5.28
CA LYS A 123 5.55 -15.28 5.73
C LYS A 123 6.45 -14.96 6.92
N GLU A 124 7.21 -13.87 6.81
CA GLU A 124 8.12 -13.45 7.88
C GLU A 124 7.39 -12.89 9.10
N LEU A 125 6.32 -12.12 8.88
CA LEU A 125 5.51 -11.56 9.95
C LEU A 125 4.84 -12.64 10.79
N ILE A 126 4.19 -13.63 10.15
CA ILE A 126 3.54 -14.77 10.82
C ILE A 126 4.57 -15.59 11.60
N ARG A 127 5.75 -15.84 11.02
CA ARG A 127 6.86 -16.53 11.70
C ARG A 127 7.24 -15.83 13.02
N LEU A 128 7.32 -14.50 13.01
CA LEU A 128 7.67 -13.70 14.20
C LEU A 128 6.56 -13.68 15.26
N PHE A 129 5.29 -13.71 14.85
CA PHE A 129 4.17 -13.88 15.77
C PHE A 129 4.13 -15.28 16.39
N GLY A 130 4.39 -16.32 15.60
CA GLY A 130 4.45 -17.71 16.07
C GLY A 130 5.61 -17.97 17.05
N ALA A 131 6.77 -17.37 16.82
CA ALA A 131 7.94 -17.46 17.70
C ALA A 131 7.84 -16.64 19.00
N LYS A 132 6.74 -15.89 19.17
CA LYS A 132 6.44 -15.12 20.39
C LYS A 132 5.57 -15.88 21.39
N LYS A 133 5.09 -17.08 21.02
CA LYS A 133 4.51 -18.07 21.94
C LYS A 133 5.62 -18.86 22.60
#